data_AF-A0A6P0WYR6-F1
#
_entry.id   AF-A0A6P0WYR6-F1
#
_cell.length_a   1.000
_cell.length_b   1.000
_cell.length_c   1.000
_cell.angle_alpha   90.00
_cell.angle_beta   90.00
_cell.angle_gamma   90.00
#
_symmetry.space_group_name_H-M   'P 1'
#
loop_
_entity.id
_entity.type
_entity.pdbx_description
1 polymer ?
#
loop_
_entity_poly.entity_id
_entity_poly.type
_entity_poly.pdbx_seq_one_letter_code
_entity_poly.pdbx_strand_id
1 'polypeptide(L)' 'MMNNITLPIKAGIIGTGYVANQRAQTLQADSRSELIAVSGHTPTTTQQFAQTHQT' A
#
# COMPACT_ATOMS: atom_id res chain seq x y z
N MET A 1 -2.10 21.97 -25.01
CA MET A 1 -1.24 21.23 -24.06
C MET A 1 -2.11 20.16 -23.43
N MET A 2 -2.02 18.90 -23.90
CA MET A 2 -2.81 17.80 -23.31
C MET A 2 -2.15 17.42 -21.98
N ASN A 3 -2.83 17.68 -20.86
CA ASN A 3 -2.40 17.19 -19.56
C ASN A 3 -2.83 15.72 -19.46
N ASN A 4 -1.94 14.79 -19.82
CA ASN A 4 -2.17 13.36 -19.59
C ASN A 4 -2.16 13.12 -18.08
N ILE A 5 -3.33 13.18 -17.44
CA ILE A 5 -3.49 12.77 -16.05
C ILE A 5 -3.30 11.25 -16.02
N THR A 6 -2.06 10.83 -15.78
CA THR A 6 -1.77 9.44 -15.42
C THR A 6 -2.07 9.29 -13.95
N LEU A 7 -3.26 8.75 -13.63
CA LEU A 7 -3.63 8.42 -12.26
C LEU A 7 -2.62 7.41 -11.69
N PRO A 8 -2.29 7.47 -10.39
CA PRO A 8 -1.39 6.51 -9.77
C PRO A 8 -1.96 5.09 -9.86
N ILE A 9 -1.08 4.12 -10.03
CA ILE A 9 -1.41 2.70 -10.01
C ILE A 9 -1.84 2.33 -8.59
N LYS A 10 -3.10 1.91 -8.46
CA LYS A 10 -3.66 1.46 -7.19
C LYS A 10 -3.23 0.02 -6.90
N ALA A 11 -2.61 -0.18 -5.76
CA ALA A 11 -2.08 -1.48 -5.35
C ALA A 11 -2.66 -1.92 -4.00
N GLY A 12 -2.74 -3.23 -3.81
CA GLY A 12 -3.05 -3.85 -2.52
C GLY A 12 -1.96 -4.84 -2.11
N ILE A 13 -1.78 -5.02 -0.80
CA ILE A 13 -0.80 -5.96 -0.24
C ILE A 13 -1.53 -7.07 0.53
N ILE A 14 -1.10 -8.32 0.32
CA ILE A 14 -1.49 -9.47 1.13
C ILE A 14 -0.29 -9.89 1.99
N GLY A 15 -0.52 -10.00 3.30
CA GLY A 15 0.49 -10.25 4.32
C GLY A 15 0.83 -8.99 5.13
N THR A 16 1.27 -9.20 6.38
CA THR A 16 1.61 -8.11 7.33
C THR A 16 3.01 -8.30 7.92
N GLY A 17 3.85 -9.10 7.26
CA GLY A 17 5.20 -9.41 7.71
C GLY A 17 6.26 -8.45 7.16
N TYR A 18 7.52 -8.77 7.42
CA TYR A 18 8.67 -7.94 7.02
C TYR A 18 8.67 -7.55 5.54
N VAL A 19 8.45 -8.53 4.65
CA VAL A 19 8.43 -8.28 3.19
C VAL A 19 7.25 -7.40 2.78
N ALA A 20 6.10 -7.56 3.43
CA ALA A 20 4.93 -6.71 3.17
C ALA A 20 5.20 -5.26 3.56
N ASN A 21 5.84 -5.03 4.72
CA ASN A 21 6.22 -3.69 5.18
C ASN A 21 7.19 -3.02 4.20
N GLN A 22 8.25 -3.71 3.76
CA GLN A 22 9.18 -3.15 2.76
C GLN A 22 8.47 -2.81 1.44
N ARG A 23 7.51 -3.64 1.00
CA ARG A 23 6.74 -3.37 -0.22
C ARG A 23 5.80 -2.18 -0.06
N ALA A 24 5.15 -2.05 1.10
CA ALA A 24 4.28 -0.92 1.40
C ALA A 24 5.06 0.40 1.38
N GLN A 25 6.23 0.44 2.04
CA GLN A 25 7.11 1.60 2.01
C GLN A 25 7.55 1.99 0.59
N THR A 26 7.93 1.01 -0.23
CA THR A 26 8.30 1.27 -1.64
C THR A 26 7.12 1.82 -2.45
N LEU A 27 5.92 1.26 -2.29
CA LEU A 27 4.72 1.76 -2.98
C LEU A 27 4.33 3.17 -2.54
N GLN A 28 4.49 3.50 -1.25
CA GLN A 28 4.21 4.83 -0.72
C GLN A 28 5.26 5.87 -1.16
N ALA A 29 6.50 5.45 -1.40
CA ALA A 29 7.57 6.32 -1.86
C ALA A 29 7.53 6.60 -3.37
N ASP A 30 6.89 5.73 -4.17
CA ASP A 30 6.76 5.91 -5.63
C ASP A 30 5.50 6.73 -5.95
N SER A 31 5.69 7.94 -6.47
CA SER A 31 4.61 8.87 -6.83
C SER A 31 3.67 8.35 -7.94
N ARG A 32 4.05 7.28 -8.62
CA ARG A 32 3.25 6.62 -9.65
C ARG A 32 2.34 5.55 -9.07
N SER A 33 2.40 5.28 -7.76
CA SER A 33 1.56 4.29 -7.10
C SER A 33 0.86 4.83 -5.86
N GLU A 34 -0.20 4.14 -5.47
CA GLU A 34 -0.96 4.39 -4.26
C GLU A 34 -1.32 3.04 -3.62
N LEU A 35 -0.92 2.82 -2.37
CA LEU A 35 -1.35 1.67 -1.59
C LEU A 35 -2.76 1.95 -1.04
N ILE A 36 -3.74 1.16 -1.48
CA ILE A 36 -5.17 1.41 -1.19
C ILE A 36 -5.86 0.30 -0.40
N ALA A 37 -5.21 -0.86 -0.22
CA ALA A 37 -5.75 -1.95 0.55
C ALA A 37 -4.67 -2.84 1.14
N VAL A 38 -4.95 -3.43 2.31
CA VAL A 38 -4.12 -4.44 2.95
C VAL A 38 -4.99 -5.60 3.44
N SER A 39 -4.43 -6.82 3.44
CA SER A 39 -5.09 -8.00 3.97
C SER A 39 -4.09 -8.90 4.68
N GLY A 40 -4.52 -9.59 5.73
CA GLY A 40 -3.68 -10.48 6.51
C GLY A 40 -4.49 -11.59 7.17
N HIS A 41 -3.78 -12.59 7.71
CA HIS A 41 -4.41 -13.73 8.38
C HIS A 41 -5.01 -13.36 9.74
N THR A 42 -4.29 -12.54 10.52
CA THR A 42 -4.71 -12.13 11.88
C THR A 42 -5.33 -10.73 11.83
N PRO A 43 -6.58 -10.54 12.31
CA PRO A 43 -7.23 -9.23 12.27
C PRO A 43 -6.43 -8.12 12.97
N THR A 44 -5.87 -8.41 14.16
CA THR A 44 -5.09 -7.43 14.92
C THR A 44 -3.85 -6.96 14.17
N THR A 45 -3.07 -7.86 13.57
CA THR A 45 -1.86 -7.47 12.82
C THR A 45 -2.22 -6.77 11.51
N THR A 46 -3.35 -7.15 10.89
CA THR A 46 -3.89 -6.46 9.70
C THR A 46 -4.28 -5.03 10.02
N GLN A 47 -4.97 -4.81 11.14
CA GLN A 47 -5.36 -3.47 11.59
C GLN A 47 -4.15 -2.62 11.97
N GLN A 48 -3.15 -3.18 12.66
CA GLN A 48 -1.91 -2.49 12.98
C GLN A 48 -1.14 -2.09 11.71
N PHE A 49 -1.08 -2.99 10.73
CA PHE A 49 -0.42 -2.74 9.44
C PHE A 49 -1.14 -1.64 8.64
N ALA A 50 -2.47 -1.71 8.56
CA ALA A 50 -3.34 -0.69 7.99
C ALA A 50 -3.09 0.69 8.62
N GLN A 51 -3.05 0.77 9.95
CA GLN A 51 -2.75 2.01 10.67
C GLN A 51 -1.34 2.55 10.38
N THR A 52 -0.35 1.67 10.34
CA THR A 52 1.06 2.03 10.08
C THR A 52 1.23 2.63 8.69
N HIS A 53 0.55 2.07 7.68
CA HIS A 53 0.63 2.52 6.30
C HIS A 53 -0.53 3.42 5.87
N GLN A 54 -1.41 3.82 6.79
CA GLN A 54 -2.55 4.71 6.53
C GLN A 54 -3.42 4.22 5.36
N THR A 55 -3.72 2.92 5.34
CA THR A 55 -4.46 2.23 4.28
C THR A 55 -5.56 1.37 4.85
#